data_AF-A0A1Q7R0X1-F1
#
_entry.id   AF-A0A1Q7R0X1-F1
#
_cell.length_a   1.000
_cell.length_b   1.000
_cell.length_c   1.000
_cell.angle_alpha   90.00
_cell.angle_beta   90.00
_cell.angle_gamma   90.00
#
_symmetry.space_group_name_H-M   'P 1'
#
loop_
_entity.id
_entity.type
_entity.pdbx_description
1 polymer ?
#
loop_
_entity_poly.entity_id
_entity_poly.type
_entity_poly.pdbx_seq_one_letter_code
_entity_poly.pdbx_strand_id
1 'polypeptide(L)'
;MEQGDSAIVPRGVGTFGSRSTTIGGSALLRAAERVKAKVVRIAAHLLEARPDDIVWSDGRLSVRGAPDRALTLPEIGAAAYQPGRLPEDLGMGLDAMEIFRLPGPVFPFGAYGAVVEIDPVTGEVRMLRLVAVDDAGRIVNPLLAEGQVIGGSVQGLGEALFEEAVYGEDGQFLTSTFAEYGIPRAVQVPPVASEFLETLSPLNPLGAKGIGEAGCIATPAAVANAVMDALAPLGIRHLNFPFTPRRVWEAILQARRIRKT
;
A
#
# COMPACT_ATOMS: atom_id res chain seq x y z
N MET A 1 -14.62 11.91 -1.00
CA MET A 1 -13.35 12.32 -0.39
C MET A 1 -12.62 13.16 -1.42
N GLU A 2 -12.18 14.36 -1.07
CA GLU A 2 -11.48 15.27 -1.97
C GLU A 2 -10.01 15.39 -1.54
N GLN A 3 -9.10 15.42 -2.51
CA GLN A 3 -7.64 15.52 -2.31
C GLN A 3 -7.05 16.35 -3.45
N GLY A 4 -5.91 17.00 -3.24
CA GLY A 4 -5.11 17.64 -4.30
C GLY A 4 -5.36 19.13 -4.56
N ASP A 5 -6.46 19.70 -4.05
CA ASP A 5 -6.73 21.15 -4.11
C ASP A 5 -6.37 21.82 -2.77
N SER A 6 -5.35 22.68 -2.77
CA SER A 6 -4.90 23.39 -1.57
C SER A 6 -5.80 24.56 -1.15
N ALA A 7 -6.76 24.95 -1.99
CA ALA A 7 -7.82 25.89 -1.61
C ALA A 7 -8.92 25.23 -0.78
N ILE A 8 -9.10 23.91 -0.91
CA ILE A 8 -10.20 23.14 -0.27
C ILE A 8 -9.66 22.25 0.86
N VAL A 9 -8.56 21.53 0.61
CA VAL A 9 -8.01 20.53 1.53
C VAL A 9 -6.98 21.20 2.45
N PRO A 10 -7.16 21.12 3.78
CA PRO A 10 -6.18 21.65 4.72
C PRO A 10 -4.79 21.05 4.52
N ARG A 11 -3.76 21.76 5.01
CA ARG A 11 -2.35 21.43 4.83
C ARG A 11 -2.05 19.96 5.15
N GLY A 12 -1.41 19.27 4.21
CA GLY A 12 -0.90 17.91 4.37
C GLY A 12 0.47 17.75 3.69
N VAL A 13 1.13 16.63 3.95
CA VAL A 13 2.45 16.31 3.37
C VAL A 13 2.31 15.60 2.02
N GLY A 14 1.13 15.05 1.69
CA GLY A 14 0.89 14.31 0.44
C GLY A 14 1.08 12.79 0.56
N THR A 15 1.04 12.10 -0.58
CA THR A 15 1.12 10.63 -0.69
C THR A 15 2.44 10.23 -1.32
N PHE A 16 3.26 9.50 -0.55
CA PHE A 16 4.52 8.85 -0.93
C PHE A 16 4.98 8.00 0.26
N GLY A 17 5.98 7.12 0.10
CA GLY A 17 6.53 6.36 1.24
C GLY A 17 5.48 5.52 1.95
N SER A 18 4.47 5.06 1.20
CA SER A 18 3.33 4.27 1.69
C SER A 18 2.63 4.84 2.94
N ARG A 19 2.62 6.18 3.10
CA ARG A 19 2.20 6.86 4.34
C ARG A 19 0.70 7.13 4.48
N SER A 20 -0.07 7.00 3.41
CA SER A 20 -1.44 7.54 3.35
C SER A 20 -2.41 6.80 4.27
N THR A 21 -2.39 5.47 4.29
CA THR A 21 -3.22 4.66 5.20
C THR A 21 -2.83 4.87 6.66
N THR A 22 -1.53 4.89 6.96
CA THR A 22 -1.02 4.94 8.33
C THR A 22 -1.23 6.29 8.97
N ILE A 23 -1.04 7.39 8.24
CA ILE A 23 -1.19 8.75 8.74
C ILE A 23 -2.56 9.33 8.41
N GLY A 24 -2.90 9.39 7.12
CA GLY A 24 -4.17 9.96 6.65
C GLY A 24 -5.37 9.15 7.12
N GLY A 25 -5.29 7.82 7.05
CA GLY A 25 -6.33 6.94 7.59
C GLY A 25 -6.51 7.10 9.10
N SER A 26 -5.43 7.25 9.86
CA SER A 26 -5.50 7.47 11.31
C SER A 26 -6.10 8.82 11.68
N ALA A 27 -5.80 9.87 10.92
CA ALA A 27 -6.44 11.16 11.06
C ALA A 27 -7.95 11.06 10.78
N LEU A 28 -8.32 10.35 9.70
CA LEU A 28 -9.72 10.12 9.33
C LEU A 28 -10.48 9.34 10.41
N LEU A 29 -9.88 8.28 10.97
CA LEU A 29 -10.48 7.49 12.04
C LEU A 29 -10.74 8.38 13.27
N ARG A 30 -9.75 9.17 13.71
CA ARG A 30 -9.92 10.07 14.86
C ARG A 30 -10.98 11.14 14.60
N ALA A 31 -11.05 11.69 13.38
CA ALA A 31 -12.08 12.65 13.02
C ALA A 31 -13.47 11.99 13.10
N ALA A 32 -13.61 10.77 12.56
CA ALA A 32 -14.84 10.01 12.62
C ALA A 32 -15.24 9.67 14.07
N GLU A 33 -14.29 9.34 14.95
CA GLU A 33 -14.53 9.10 16.38
C GLU A 33 -15.05 10.35 17.10
N ARG A 34 -14.51 11.54 16.79
CA ARG A 34 -15.02 12.80 17.33
C ARG A 34 -16.43 13.12 16.85
N VAL A 35 -16.70 12.91 15.56
CA VAL A 35 -18.06 13.06 15.01
C VAL A 35 -19.00 12.08 15.69
N LYS A 36 -18.61 10.81 15.84
CA LYS A 36 -19.40 9.79 16.55
C LYS A 36 -19.69 10.19 18.00
N ALA A 37 -18.72 10.72 18.73
CA ALA A 37 -18.95 11.23 20.09
C ALA A 37 -19.98 12.37 20.10
N LYS A 38 -19.90 13.30 19.14
CA LYS A 38 -20.89 14.38 18.99
C LYS A 38 -22.28 13.83 18.65
N VAL A 39 -22.38 12.88 17.72
CA VAL A 39 -23.64 12.18 17.38
C VAL A 39 -24.28 11.56 18.62
N VAL A 40 -23.51 10.85 19.45
CA VAL A 40 -24.02 10.23 20.69
C VAL A 40 -24.55 11.27 21.66
N ARG A 41 -23.83 12.39 21.85
CA ARG A 41 -24.28 13.48 22.73
C ARG A 41 -25.59 14.13 22.25
N ILE A 42 -25.74 14.33 20.95
CA ILE A 42 -26.97 14.88 20.37
C ILE A 42 -28.13 13.90 20.54
N ALA A 43 -27.90 12.62 20.21
CA ALA A 43 -28.92 11.57 20.39
C ALA A 43 -29.37 11.47 21.85
N ALA A 44 -28.43 11.49 22.80
CA ALA A 44 -28.72 11.48 24.23
C ALA A 44 -29.62 12.64 24.66
N HIS A 45 -29.31 13.86 24.18
CA HIS A 45 -30.13 15.03 24.46
C HIS A 45 -31.55 14.92 23.89
N LEU A 46 -31.67 14.52 22.62
CA LEU A 46 -32.97 14.39 21.95
C LEU A 46 -33.84 13.25 22.50
N LEU A 47 -33.21 12.21 23.05
CA LEU A 47 -33.89 11.08 23.69
C LEU A 47 -34.07 11.26 25.20
N GLU A 48 -33.62 12.40 25.74
CA GLU A 48 -33.67 12.73 27.17
C GLU A 48 -33.02 11.63 28.04
N ALA A 49 -31.87 11.13 27.59
CA ALA A 49 -31.13 10.03 28.22
C ALA A 49 -29.67 10.42 28.50
N ARG A 50 -28.97 9.57 29.27
CA ARG A 50 -27.53 9.74 29.48
C ARG A 50 -26.76 9.25 28.24
N PRO A 51 -25.65 9.90 27.85
CA PRO A 51 -24.82 9.43 26.73
C PRO A 51 -24.39 7.96 26.83
N ASP A 52 -24.09 7.49 28.04
CA ASP A 52 -23.65 6.10 28.29
C ASP A 52 -24.76 5.06 28.06
N ASP A 53 -26.02 5.49 28.05
CA ASP A 53 -27.18 4.64 27.79
C ASP A 53 -27.50 4.55 26.30
N ILE A 54 -26.84 5.34 25.44
CA ILE A 54 -27.06 5.33 24.00
C ILE A 54 -26.32 4.18 23.34
N VAL A 55 -27.07 3.35 22.62
CA VAL A 55 -26.55 2.24 21.83
C VAL A 55 -26.74 2.56 20.35
N TRP A 56 -25.68 2.37 19.57
CA TRP A 56 -25.72 2.49 18.12
C TRP A 56 -25.71 1.10 17.49
N SER A 57 -26.82 0.73 16.85
CA SER A 57 -26.99 -0.54 16.13
C SER A 57 -27.78 -0.31 14.84
N ASP A 58 -27.44 -1.01 13.77
CA ASP A 58 -28.18 -0.99 12.49
C ASP A 58 -28.45 0.42 11.94
N GLY A 59 -27.46 1.33 12.06
CA GLY A 59 -27.58 2.71 11.58
C GLY A 59 -28.48 3.62 12.43
N ARG A 60 -28.97 3.14 13.58
CA ARG A 60 -29.84 3.88 14.49
C ARG A 60 -29.21 4.00 15.88
N LEU A 61 -29.57 5.05 16.60
CA LEU A 61 -29.18 5.32 17.97
C LEU A 61 -30.41 5.30 18.86
N SER A 62 -30.39 4.49 19.91
CA SER A 62 -31.51 4.31 20.85
C SER A 62 -31.02 4.22 22.28
N VAL A 63 -31.94 4.34 23.23
CA VAL A 63 -31.64 4.10 24.65
C VAL A 63 -31.61 2.59 24.91
N ARG A 64 -30.62 2.11 25.66
CA ARG A 64 -30.50 0.70 26.07
C ARG A 64 -31.80 0.21 26.71
N GLY A 65 -32.36 -0.87 26.17
CA GLY A 65 -33.62 -1.45 26.65
C GLY A 65 -34.89 -0.79 26.10
N ALA A 66 -34.78 0.26 25.28
CA ALA A 66 -35.90 0.93 24.63
C ALA A 66 -35.63 1.17 23.12
N PRO A 67 -35.47 0.11 22.31
CA PRO A 67 -35.08 0.21 20.90
C PRO A 67 -36.13 0.92 20.02
N ASP A 68 -37.40 0.95 20.45
CA ASP A 68 -38.49 1.58 19.69
C ASP A 68 -38.35 3.11 19.60
N ARG A 69 -37.63 3.72 20.56
CA ARG A 69 -37.30 5.15 20.54
C ARG A 69 -35.88 5.34 20.03
N ALA A 70 -35.75 5.35 18.71
CA ALA A 70 -34.48 5.43 18.03
C ALA A 70 -34.41 6.57 17.01
N LEU A 71 -33.25 7.22 16.92
CA LEU A 71 -32.93 8.25 15.95
C LEU A 71 -31.98 7.70 14.88
N THR A 72 -32.15 8.16 13.65
CA THR A 72 -31.25 7.90 12.54
C THR A 72 -30.15 8.96 12.45
N LEU A 73 -29.04 8.65 11.76
CA LEU A 73 -28.00 9.64 11.50
C LEU A 73 -28.50 10.91 10.81
N PRO A 74 -29.37 10.85 9.79
CA PRO A 74 -29.92 12.05 9.16
C PRO A 74 -30.73 12.94 10.10
N GLU A 75 -31.53 12.36 11.01
CA GLU A 75 -32.29 13.12 12.01
C GLU A 75 -31.36 13.85 12.98
N ILE A 76 -30.31 13.17 13.45
CA ILE A 76 -29.29 13.76 14.32
C ILE A 76 -28.49 14.85 13.57
N GLY A 77 -28.14 14.58 12.31
CA GLY A 77 -27.47 15.54 11.44
C GLY A 77 -28.30 16.80 11.22
N ALA A 78 -29.60 16.69 10.99
CA ALA A 78 -30.49 17.84 10.88
C ALA A 78 -30.58 18.62 12.20
N ALA A 79 -30.70 17.92 13.33
CA ALA A 79 -30.74 18.55 14.66
C ALA A 79 -29.46 19.33 14.98
N ALA A 80 -28.29 18.86 14.53
CA ALA A 80 -27.00 19.53 14.73
C ALA A 80 -26.94 20.97 14.17
N TYR A 81 -27.83 21.33 13.25
CA TYR A 81 -27.91 22.68 12.66
C TYR A 81 -29.16 23.47 13.10
N GLN A 82 -29.95 22.94 14.06
CA GLN A 82 -31.15 23.60 14.56
C GLN A 82 -30.88 24.25 15.93
N PRO A 83 -30.96 25.59 16.05
CA PRO A 83 -30.83 26.27 17.33
C PRO A 83 -31.81 25.73 18.38
N GLY A 84 -31.33 25.52 19.61
CA GLY A 84 -32.14 25.03 20.73
C GLY A 84 -32.43 23.53 20.76
N ARG A 85 -31.85 22.73 19.84
CA ARG A 85 -31.96 21.26 19.82
C ARG A 85 -30.71 20.52 20.30
N LEU A 86 -29.75 21.25 20.83
CA LEU A 86 -28.46 20.71 21.30
C LEU A 86 -28.28 21.04 22.78
N PRO A 87 -27.48 20.24 23.50
CA PRO A 87 -26.97 20.66 24.81
C PRO A 87 -26.32 22.04 24.73
N GLU A 88 -26.50 22.87 25.76
CA GLU A 88 -25.97 24.23 25.79
C GLU A 88 -24.44 24.31 25.63
N ASP A 89 -23.73 23.29 26.11
CA ASP A 89 -22.27 23.20 26.03
C ASP A 89 -21.77 22.62 24.69
N LEU A 90 -22.67 22.18 23.81
CA LEU A 90 -22.33 21.57 22.54
C LEU A 90 -22.50 22.57 21.38
N GLY A 91 -21.38 22.94 20.76
CA GLY A 91 -21.41 23.82 19.57
C GLY A 91 -22.19 23.19 18.41
N MET A 92 -22.78 24.06 17.57
CA MET A 92 -23.53 23.66 16.37
C MET A 92 -22.68 22.89 15.34
N GLY A 93 -23.34 22.28 14.35
CA GLY A 93 -22.73 21.55 13.24
C GLY A 93 -22.40 20.09 13.55
N LEU A 94 -22.02 19.31 12.53
CA LEU A 94 -21.65 17.91 12.68
C LEU A 94 -20.40 17.57 11.84
N ASP A 95 -19.28 18.15 12.21
CA ASP A 95 -17.99 17.97 11.56
C ASP A 95 -16.86 17.87 12.60
N ALA A 96 -15.71 17.35 12.17
CA ALA A 96 -14.49 17.34 12.95
C ALA A 96 -13.27 17.36 12.02
N MET A 97 -12.21 18.01 12.49
CA MET A 97 -10.91 18.03 11.84
C MET A 97 -9.86 17.41 12.76
N GLU A 98 -8.96 16.62 12.17
CA GLU A 98 -7.88 15.97 12.88
C GLU A 98 -6.56 16.07 12.13
N ILE A 99 -5.48 16.20 12.91
CA ILE A 99 -4.11 16.14 12.41
C ILE A 99 -3.42 15.03 13.18
N PHE A 100 -2.98 14.00 12.46
CA PHE A 100 -2.29 12.87 13.04
C PHE A 100 -0.79 12.94 12.75
N ARG A 101 0.00 12.82 13.82
CA ARG A 101 1.44 12.56 13.73
C ARG A 101 1.69 11.12 14.15
N LEU A 102 2.36 10.37 13.30
CA LEU A 102 2.84 9.03 13.64
C LEU A 102 4.01 9.14 14.64
N PRO A 103 3.99 8.44 15.79
CA PRO A 103 5.04 8.56 16.81
C PRO A 103 6.42 8.07 16.37
N GLY A 104 6.47 7.18 15.40
CA GLY A 104 7.70 6.58 14.86
C GLY A 104 7.42 5.79 13.58
N PRO A 105 8.45 5.26 12.92
CA PRO A 105 8.26 4.43 11.72
C PRO A 105 7.44 3.18 12.03
N VAL A 106 6.62 2.77 11.06
CA VAL A 106 5.99 1.44 11.05
C VAL A 106 6.72 0.56 10.06
N PHE A 107 6.83 -0.73 10.39
CA PHE A 107 7.65 -1.67 9.64
C PHE A 107 6.74 -2.76 9.06
N PRO A 108 6.22 -2.56 7.83
CA PRO A 108 5.70 -3.68 7.07
C PRO A 108 6.85 -4.64 6.74
N PHE A 109 6.53 -5.91 6.57
CA PHE A 109 7.52 -6.92 6.19
C PHE A 109 6.83 -7.95 5.31
N GLY A 110 7.63 -8.73 4.59
CA GLY A 110 7.10 -9.76 3.70
C GLY A 110 8.16 -10.76 3.29
N ALA A 111 7.72 -11.79 2.59
CA ALA A 111 8.56 -12.82 1.98
C ALA A 111 8.17 -12.97 0.52
N TYR A 112 9.17 -12.82 -0.36
CA TYR A 112 8.99 -12.90 -1.80
C TYR A 112 9.79 -14.08 -2.35
N GLY A 113 9.17 -14.84 -3.24
CA GLY A 113 9.79 -15.97 -3.92
C GLY A 113 9.61 -15.86 -5.42
N ALA A 114 10.68 -16.00 -6.18
CA ALA A 114 10.66 -16.00 -7.63
C ALA A 114 11.16 -17.34 -8.17
N VAL A 115 10.54 -17.80 -9.26
CA VAL A 115 11.01 -18.94 -10.04
C VAL A 115 11.31 -18.45 -11.44
N VAL A 116 12.54 -18.67 -11.88
CA VAL A 116 13.03 -18.28 -13.20
C VAL A 116 13.56 -19.48 -13.96
N GLU A 117 13.52 -19.38 -15.28
CA GLU A 117 14.24 -20.26 -16.19
C GLU A 117 15.19 -19.39 -17.02
N ILE A 118 16.40 -19.90 -17.27
CA ILE A 118 17.39 -19.21 -18.10
C ILE A 118 17.72 -20.09 -19.30
N ASP A 119 17.53 -19.57 -20.51
CA ASP A 119 18.02 -20.21 -21.73
C ASP A 119 19.56 -20.07 -21.79
N PRO A 120 20.33 -21.18 -21.73
CA PRO A 120 21.78 -21.12 -21.67
C PRO A 120 22.46 -20.81 -23.02
N VAL A 121 21.69 -20.70 -24.11
CA VAL A 121 22.13 -20.34 -25.46
C VAL A 121 21.90 -18.85 -25.72
N THR A 122 20.77 -18.29 -25.30
CA THR A 122 20.42 -16.88 -25.55
C THR A 122 20.64 -15.96 -24.35
N GLY A 123 20.73 -16.53 -23.14
CA GLY A 123 20.74 -15.80 -21.88
C GLY A 123 19.37 -15.26 -21.46
N GLU A 124 18.30 -15.56 -22.20
CA GLU A 124 16.95 -15.09 -21.87
C GLU A 124 16.51 -15.60 -20.50
N VAL A 125 16.08 -14.67 -19.64
CA VAL A 125 15.51 -14.96 -18.32
C VAL A 125 13.99 -14.92 -18.44
N ARG A 126 13.34 -16.06 -18.24
CA ARG A 126 11.89 -16.20 -18.24
C ARG A 126 11.36 -16.33 -16.82
N MET A 127 10.46 -15.44 -16.43
CA MET A 127 9.73 -15.56 -15.18
C MET A 127 8.66 -16.64 -15.27
N LEU A 128 8.71 -17.62 -14.37
CA LEU A 128 7.73 -18.70 -14.31
C LEU A 128 6.68 -18.48 -13.22
N ARG A 129 7.09 -17.90 -12.08
CA ARG A 129 6.21 -17.65 -10.94
C ARG A 129 6.77 -16.56 -10.06
N LEU A 130 5.89 -15.76 -9.49
CA LEU A 130 6.20 -14.84 -8.40
C LEU A 130 5.19 -15.06 -7.26
N VAL A 131 5.69 -15.17 -6.03
CA VAL A 131 4.89 -15.27 -4.81
C VAL A 131 5.28 -14.11 -3.92
N ALA A 132 4.28 -13.36 -3.46
CA ALA A 132 4.40 -12.23 -2.57
C ALA A 132 3.53 -12.49 -1.33
N VAL A 133 4.16 -12.54 -0.16
CA VAL A 133 3.47 -12.61 1.13
C VAL A 133 3.81 -11.35 1.89
N ASP A 134 2.81 -10.53 2.21
CA ASP A 134 3.00 -9.23 2.86
C ASP A 134 2.25 -9.14 4.19
N ASP A 135 2.92 -8.60 5.21
CA ASP A 135 2.33 -8.15 6.46
C ASP A 135 2.37 -6.62 6.51
N ALA A 136 1.23 -6.02 6.16
CA ALA A 136 1.02 -4.58 6.28
C ALA A 136 0.10 -4.22 7.47
N GLY A 137 0.09 -5.06 8.52
CA GLY A 137 -0.86 -4.93 9.62
C GLY A 137 -2.30 -5.03 9.10
N ARG A 138 -3.18 -4.16 9.58
CA ARG A 138 -4.59 -4.16 9.15
C ARG A 138 -4.72 -3.78 7.67
N ILE A 139 -5.16 -4.73 6.86
CA ILE A 139 -5.55 -4.48 5.46
C ILE A 139 -6.96 -3.89 5.43
N VAL A 140 -7.08 -2.64 4.95
CA VAL A 140 -8.37 -1.93 4.85
C VAL A 140 -9.25 -2.52 3.74
N ASN A 141 -8.65 -2.81 2.58
CA ASN A 141 -9.34 -3.38 1.44
C ASN A 141 -8.39 -4.38 0.73
N PRO A 142 -8.66 -5.70 0.83
CA PRO A 142 -7.80 -6.73 0.25
C PRO A 142 -7.64 -6.62 -1.27
N LEU A 143 -8.70 -6.25 -2.00
CA LEU A 143 -8.66 -6.11 -3.46
C LEU A 143 -7.70 -4.99 -3.89
N LEU A 144 -7.75 -3.84 -3.20
CA LEU A 144 -6.85 -2.72 -3.50
C LEU A 144 -5.42 -3.03 -3.07
N ALA A 145 -5.23 -3.73 -1.95
CA ALA A 145 -3.92 -4.17 -1.48
C ALA A 145 -3.25 -5.13 -2.47
N GLU A 146 -3.99 -6.13 -2.96
CA GLU A 146 -3.52 -7.06 -3.99
C GLU A 146 -3.12 -6.33 -5.27
N GLY A 147 -3.94 -5.38 -5.73
CA GLY A 147 -3.61 -4.55 -6.88
C GLY A 147 -2.31 -3.76 -6.72
N GLN A 148 -2.00 -3.27 -5.51
CA GLN A 148 -0.72 -2.61 -5.20
C GLN A 148 0.46 -3.58 -5.25
N VAL A 149 0.31 -4.78 -4.67
CA VAL A 149 1.35 -5.82 -4.68
C VAL A 149 1.66 -6.24 -6.11
N ILE A 150 0.64 -6.48 -6.94
CA ILE A 150 0.81 -6.85 -8.35
C ILE A 150 1.51 -5.71 -9.10
N GLY A 151 1.01 -4.47 -8.99
CA GLY A 151 1.60 -3.31 -9.69
C GLY A 151 3.05 -3.06 -9.28
N GLY A 152 3.35 -3.08 -7.98
CA GLY A 152 4.70 -2.92 -7.46
C GLY A 152 5.62 -4.08 -7.89
N SER A 153 5.09 -5.31 -7.93
CA SER A 153 5.86 -6.46 -8.41
C SER A 153 6.24 -6.34 -9.88
N VAL A 154 5.34 -5.81 -10.71
CA VAL A 154 5.65 -5.53 -12.13
C VAL A 154 6.72 -4.45 -12.25
N GLN A 155 6.68 -3.39 -11.43
CA GLN A 155 7.75 -2.38 -11.38
C GLN A 155 9.10 -2.99 -11.00
N GLY A 156 9.13 -3.80 -9.93
CA GLY A 156 10.36 -4.46 -9.49
C GLY A 156 10.90 -5.49 -10.49
N LEU A 157 10.01 -6.11 -11.28
CA LEU A 157 10.41 -6.95 -12.40
C LEU A 157 11.05 -6.13 -13.53
N GLY A 158 10.50 -4.95 -13.80
CA GLY A 158 11.08 -3.91 -14.67
C GLY A 158 12.53 -3.65 -14.31
N GLU A 159 12.76 -3.20 -13.08
CA GLU A 159 14.10 -2.90 -12.54
C GLU A 159 15.07 -4.08 -12.65
N ALA A 160 14.61 -5.30 -12.32
CA ALA A 160 15.49 -6.47 -12.29
C ALA A 160 15.90 -6.95 -13.70
N LEU A 161 15.00 -6.91 -14.68
CA LEU A 161 15.20 -7.61 -15.96
C LEU A 161 15.33 -6.69 -17.18
N PHE A 162 14.80 -5.46 -17.12
CA PHE A 162 14.53 -4.68 -18.34
C PHE A 162 14.99 -3.23 -18.27
N GLU A 163 14.72 -2.53 -17.16
CA GLU A 163 14.87 -1.08 -17.06
C GLU A 163 16.33 -0.68 -16.82
N GLU A 164 16.86 0.20 -17.66
CA GLU A 164 18.18 0.77 -17.50
C GLU A 164 18.19 2.23 -17.95
N ALA A 165 18.81 3.11 -17.16
CA ALA A 165 19.10 4.48 -17.55
C ALA A 165 20.52 4.57 -18.11
N VAL A 166 20.65 4.57 -19.45
CA VAL A 166 21.97 4.53 -20.12
C VAL A 166 22.35 5.90 -20.63
N TYR A 167 23.60 6.30 -20.35
CA TYR A 167 24.21 7.52 -20.87
C TYR A 167 25.42 7.18 -21.75
N GLY A 168 25.57 7.87 -22.87
CA GLY A 168 26.74 7.80 -23.75
C GLY A 168 27.97 8.48 -23.14
N GLU A 169 29.14 8.29 -23.77
CA GLU A 169 30.40 8.91 -23.32
C GLU A 169 30.37 10.44 -23.38
N ASP A 170 29.51 11.01 -24.23
CA ASP A 170 29.23 12.44 -24.36
C ASP A 170 28.17 12.96 -23.38
N GLY A 171 27.64 12.08 -22.51
CA GLY A 171 26.56 12.40 -21.57
C GLY A 171 25.16 12.37 -22.19
N GLN A 172 24.99 11.94 -23.45
CA GLN A 172 23.68 11.81 -24.08
C GLN A 172 22.86 10.71 -23.42
N PHE A 173 21.61 10.99 -23.06
CA PHE A 173 20.69 9.96 -22.52
C PHE A 173 20.16 9.08 -23.67
N LEU A 174 20.54 7.79 -23.65
CA LEU A 174 20.30 6.85 -24.75
C LEU A 174 18.98 6.09 -24.60
N THR A 175 18.46 5.95 -23.39
CA THR A 175 17.21 5.21 -23.10
C THR A 175 16.06 6.18 -22.81
N SER A 176 15.88 7.18 -23.67
CA SER A 176 14.95 8.30 -23.46
C SER A 176 13.52 8.03 -23.91
N THR A 177 13.27 6.91 -24.59
CA THR A 177 11.94 6.50 -25.05
C THR A 177 11.61 5.07 -24.65
N PHE A 178 10.34 4.66 -24.73
CA PHE A 178 9.93 3.28 -24.46
C PHE A 178 10.36 2.27 -25.54
N ALA A 179 10.97 2.72 -26.64
CA ALA A 179 11.61 1.81 -27.57
C ALA A 179 12.91 1.21 -26.98
N GLU A 180 13.64 2.00 -26.18
CA GLU A 180 14.89 1.60 -25.54
C GLU A 180 14.73 1.29 -24.04
N TYR A 181 13.91 2.05 -23.32
CA TYR A 181 13.63 1.81 -21.90
C TYR A 181 12.59 0.69 -21.75
N GLY A 182 13.07 -0.49 -21.38
CA GLY A 182 12.28 -1.71 -21.35
C GLY A 182 11.22 -1.73 -20.25
N ILE A 183 9.98 -1.36 -20.58
CA ILE A 183 8.83 -1.56 -19.68
C ILE A 183 8.29 -2.99 -19.85
N PRO A 184 8.06 -3.73 -18.75
CA PRO A 184 7.47 -5.06 -18.80
C PRO A 184 6.12 -5.09 -19.54
N ARG A 185 5.97 -6.05 -20.44
CA ARG A 185 4.71 -6.34 -21.14
C ARG A 185 3.95 -7.45 -20.43
N ALA A 186 2.63 -7.51 -20.63
CA ALA A 186 1.77 -8.52 -20.00
C ALA A 186 2.25 -9.97 -20.20
N VAL A 187 2.80 -10.30 -21.37
CA VAL A 187 3.31 -11.65 -21.68
C VAL A 187 4.63 -11.99 -20.96
N GLN A 188 5.32 -11.00 -20.40
CA GLN A 188 6.57 -11.15 -19.64
C GLN A 188 6.34 -11.24 -18.14
N VAL A 189 5.12 -10.91 -17.68
CA VAL A 189 4.74 -10.92 -16.27
C VAL A 189 4.07 -12.27 -15.96
N PRO A 190 4.61 -13.07 -15.03
CA PRO A 190 3.96 -14.31 -14.61
C PRO A 190 2.73 -13.99 -13.74
N PRO A 191 1.83 -14.96 -13.49
CA PRO A 191 0.88 -14.84 -12.39
C PRO A 191 1.61 -14.52 -11.07
N VAL A 192 1.17 -13.46 -10.39
CA VAL A 192 1.66 -13.08 -9.06
C VAL A 192 0.68 -13.64 -8.04
N ALA A 193 1.13 -14.60 -7.22
CA ALA A 193 0.36 -15.07 -6.08
C ALA A 193 0.58 -14.12 -4.91
N SER A 194 -0.48 -13.49 -4.41
CA SER A 194 -0.45 -12.51 -3.33
C SER A 194 -1.17 -13.07 -2.10
N GLU A 195 -0.52 -13.02 -0.94
CA GLU A 195 -1.10 -13.42 0.35
C GLU A 195 -0.80 -12.38 1.43
N PHE A 196 -1.69 -12.26 2.42
CA PHE A 196 -1.56 -11.28 3.49
C PHE A 196 -1.54 -11.92 4.88
N LEU A 197 -0.61 -11.45 5.71
CA LEU A 197 -0.59 -11.71 7.15
C LEU A 197 -0.96 -10.45 7.92
N GLU A 198 -1.45 -10.60 9.15
CA GLU A 198 -1.85 -9.47 9.99
C GLU A 198 -1.08 -9.43 11.31
N THR A 199 -0.07 -8.54 11.39
CA THR A 199 0.57 -8.12 12.63
C THR A 199 0.32 -6.63 12.83
N LEU A 200 -0.64 -6.28 13.67
CA LEU A 200 -1.07 -4.89 13.87
C LEU A 200 0.05 -3.99 14.37
N SER A 201 0.13 -2.77 13.84
CA SER A 201 1.02 -1.74 14.39
C SER A 201 0.46 -1.17 15.70
N PRO A 202 1.24 -1.08 16.78
CA PRO A 202 0.80 -0.41 18.01
C PRO A 202 0.89 1.13 17.90
N LEU A 203 1.46 1.68 16.82
CA LEU A 203 1.79 3.10 16.71
C LEU A 203 0.69 3.96 16.10
N ASN A 204 -0.39 3.34 15.62
CA ASN A 204 -1.51 4.05 15.02
C ASN A 204 -2.84 3.36 15.34
N PRO A 205 -3.94 4.12 15.45
CA PRO A 205 -5.23 3.58 15.88
C PRO A 205 -5.85 2.57 14.91
N LEU A 206 -5.42 2.57 13.63
CA LEU A 206 -5.88 1.58 12.66
C LEU A 206 -5.18 0.22 12.80
N GLY A 207 -4.01 0.16 13.43
CA GLY A 207 -3.14 -1.00 13.38
C GLY A 207 -2.55 -1.27 11.99
N ALA A 208 -2.65 -0.31 11.06
CA ALA A 208 -2.22 -0.46 9.67
C ALA A 208 -0.75 -0.11 9.48
N LYS A 209 -0.15 -0.62 8.39
CA LYS A 209 1.18 -0.27 7.89
C LYS A 209 1.08 0.07 6.39
N GLY A 210 2.17 0.53 5.79
CA GLY A 210 2.22 0.83 4.35
C GLY A 210 2.41 -0.45 3.52
N ILE A 211 1.80 -0.52 2.33
CA ILE A 211 1.95 -1.65 1.38
C ILE A 211 2.23 -1.23 -0.05
N GLY A 212 2.03 0.06 -0.40
CA GLY A 212 2.08 0.54 -1.78
C GLY A 212 3.42 0.36 -2.49
N GLU A 213 4.51 0.26 -1.73
CA GLU A 213 5.87 0.07 -2.26
C GLU A 213 6.42 -1.35 -2.00
N ALA A 214 5.67 -2.24 -1.35
CA ALA A 214 6.18 -3.55 -0.95
C ALA A 214 6.66 -4.38 -2.16
N GLY A 215 5.82 -4.43 -3.20
CA GLY A 215 6.13 -5.17 -4.42
C GLY A 215 7.37 -4.66 -5.15
N CYS A 216 7.54 -3.34 -5.27
CA CYS A 216 8.69 -2.77 -5.99
C CYS A 216 9.99 -2.88 -5.19
N ILE A 217 9.92 -2.92 -3.86
CA ILE A 217 11.10 -3.11 -2.99
C ILE A 217 11.58 -4.57 -3.01
N ALA A 218 10.66 -5.53 -2.84
CA ALA A 218 11.02 -6.92 -2.59
C ALA A 218 11.25 -7.74 -3.87
N THR A 219 10.53 -7.43 -4.95
CA THR A 219 10.61 -8.20 -6.20
C THR A 219 12.00 -8.19 -6.83
N PRO A 220 12.74 -7.06 -6.92
CA PRO A 220 14.06 -7.07 -7.53
C PRO A 220 15.02 -8.02 -6.83
N ALA A 221 15.00 -8.04 -5.49
CA ALA A 221 15.82 -8.94 -4.69
C ALA A 221 15.42 -10.42 -4.89
N ALA A 222 14.13 -10.72 -4.93
CA ALA A 222 13.64 -12.08 -5.16
C ALA A 222 14.05 -12.61 -6.55
N VAL A 223 13.87 -11.78 -7.59
CA VAL A 223 14.27 -12.10 -8.97
C VAL A 223 15.78 -12.29 -9.07
N ALA A 224 16.56 -11.40 -8.45
CA ALA A 224 18.02 -11.51 -8.42
C ALA A 224 18.51 -12.79 -7.78
N ASN A 225 17.96 -13.14 -6.62
CA ASN A 225 18.33 -14.36 -5.93
C ASN A 225 18.00 -15.58 -6.79
N ALA A 226 16.85 -15.60 -7.48
CA ALA A 226 16.47 -16.69 -8.37
C ALA A 226 17.40 -16.80 -9.60
N VAL A 227 17.76 -15.67 -10.22
CA VAL A 227 18.70 -15.64 -11.35
C VAL A 227 20.10 -16.10 -10.91
N MET A 228 20.58 -15.58 -9.78
CA MET A 228 21.89 -15.95 -9.25
C MET A 228 21.95 -17.42 -8.82
N ASP A 229 20.88 -17.96 -8.24
CA ASP A 229 20.75 -19.39 -7.91
C ASP A 229 20.82 -20.25 -9.18
N ALA A 230 20.08 -19.88 -10.24
CA ALA A 230 20.13 -20.57 -11.53
C ALA A 230 21.52 -20.56 -12.19
N LEU A 231 22.30 -19.49 -11.97
CA LEU A 231 23.66 -19.33 -12.51
C LEU A 231 24.76 -19.92 -11.59
N ALA A 232 24.46 -20.18 -10.31
CA ALA A 232 25.43 -20.68 -9.34
C ALA A 232 26.12 -22.00 -9.75
N PRO A 233 25.45 -22.97 -10.41
CA PRO A 233 26.10 -24.19 -10.91
C PRO A 233 27.20 -23.94 -11.96
N LEU A 234 27.27 -22.74 -12.55
CA LEU A 234 28.35 -22.32 -13.47
C LEU A 234 29.51 -21.63 -12.73
N GLY A 235 29.38 -21.39 -11.42
CA GLY A 235 30.37 -20.67 -10.61
C GLY A 235 30.21 -19.15 -10.64
N ILE A 236 29.13 -18.64 -11.23
CA ILE A 236 28.83 -17.19 -11.27
C ILE A 236 28.30 -16.78 -9.90
N ARG A 237 28.98 -15.83 -9.25
CA ARG A 237 28.63 -15.37 -7.88
C ARG A 237 28.09 -13.95 -7.82
N HIS A 238 28.21 -13.20 -8.92
CA HIS A 238 27.72 -11.83 -9.00
C HIS A 238 27.43 -11.46 -10.45
N LEU A 239 26.34 -10.72 -10.65
CA LEU A 239 25.97 -10.09 -11.91
C LEU A 239 25.12 -8.85 -11.58
N ASN A 240 25.41 -7.72 -12.24
CA ASN A 240 24.70 -6.47 -12.00
C ASN A 240 23.37 -6.41 -12.73
N PHE A 241 22.39 -5.74 -12.12
CA PHE A 241 21.12 -5.42 -12.77
C PHE A 241 21.33 -4.45 -13.95
N PRO A 242 20.42 -4.46 -14.93
CA PRO A 242 19.39 -5.48 -15.14
C PRO A 242 19.95 -6.79 -15.73
N PHE A 243 19.28 -7.92 -15.48
CA PHE A 243 19.62 -9.25 -16.03
C PHE A 243 19.16 -9.40 -17.48
N THR A 244 19.62 -8.50 -18.35
CA THR A 244 19.33 -8.57 -19.78
C THR A 244 19.87 -9.86 -20.40
N PRO A 245 19.24 -10.39 -21.47
CA PRO A 245 19.72 -11.60 -22.15
C PRO A 245 21.20 -11.53 -22.52
N ARG A 246 21.64 -10.37 -23.03
CA ARG A 246 23.05 -10.13 -23.38
C ARG A 246 24.00 -10.33 -22.20
N ARG A 247 23.72 -9.71 -21.05
CA ARG A 247 24.60 -9.78 -19.86
C ARG A 247 24.65 -11.19 -19.28
N VAL A 248 23.50 -11.86 -19.20
CA VAL A 248 23.42 -13.24 -18.72
C VAL A 248 24.18 -14.18 -19.66
N TRP A 249 23.99 -14.03 -20.98
CA TRP A 249 24.70 -14.80 -21.99
C TRP A 249 26.22 -14.61 -21.92
N GLU A 250 26.70 -13.36 -21.83
CA GLU A 250 28.12 -13.03 -21.69
C GLU A 250 28.72 -13.69 -20.43
N ALA A 251 28.00 -13.64 -19.30
CA ALA A 251 28.42 -14.27 -18.05
C ALA A 251 28.52 -15.80 -18.18
N ILE A 252 27.54 -16.45 -18.82
CA ILE A 252 27.55 -17.89 -19.08
C ILE A 252 28.73 -18.29 -19.97
N LEU A 253 28.99 -17.52 -21.04
CA LEU A 253 30.12 -17.77 -21.93
C LEU A 253 31.47 -17.65 -21.21
N GLN A 254 31.63 -16.62 -20.39
CA GLN A 254 32.86 -16.41 -19.62
C GLN A 254 33.10 -17.56 -18.65
N ALA A 255 32.08 -17.98 -17.90
CA ALA A 255 32.16 -19.10 -16.96
C ALA A 255 32.54 -20.42 -17.65
N ARG A 256 31.97 -20.68 -18.84
CA ARG A 256 32.28 -21.88 -19.65
C ARG A 256 33.71 -21.89 -20.20
N ARG A 257 34.28 -20.71 -20.51
CA ARG A 257 35.69 -20.60 -20.95
C ARG A 257 36.66 -20.94 -19.80
N ILE A 258 36.41 -20.39 -18.61
CA ILE A 258 37.24 -20.62 -17.42
C ILE A 258 37.30 -22.10 -17.05
N ARG A 259 36.19 -22.84 -17.18
CA ARG A 259 36.15 -24.29 -16.91
C ARG A 259 36.89 -25.17 -17.92
N LYS A 260 37.22 -24.65 -19.11
CA LYS A 260 37.94 -25.41 -20.15
C LYS A 260 39.47 -25.26 -20.07
N THR A 261 39.95 -24.27 -19.33
CA THR A 261 41.35 -24.07 -18.93
C THR A 261 41.64 -24.75 -17.60
#